data_AF-A0A183GEM5-F1
#
_entry.id   AF-A0A183GEM5-F1
#
_cell.length_a   1.000
_cell.length_b   1.000
_cell.length_c   1.000
_cell.angle_alpha   90.00
_cell.angle_beta   90.00
_cell.angle_gamma   90.00
#
_symmetry.space_group_name_H-M   'P 1'
#
loop_
_entity.id
_entity.type
_entity.pdbx_description
1 polymer ?
#
loop_
_entity_poly.entity_id
_entity_poly.type
_entity_poly.pdbx_seq_one_letter_code
_entity_poly.pdbx_strand_id
1 'polypeptide(L)'
;MDTQGTFDSQSTVKDCATIFALSTMVSSMQIYNLLHNIQEDHLQHLQMFTEYGRLAMEDSDCKPFQSLQFLVRDWSFPYEAEFGYQGGQRILDERLQVSAKQHPELQQLRMHIRSCFENISCFLMPYPGIKVATNPDFAGSLSDIEPEFQQQLRVMVPRILDSCNLAMKEINGHKVTCRELVEYFKAYMKIFQGQDLPEPKSMLMATAEANNLAAVASARALYQREMEEICGGDTPYMSTNELLEQHQLCKNDAIREFRNTRKMGGVEYSVQFLERLEDEIEENYESYLKMNNGKNLFKSMRTPAVLVSLMIADYICQEFCQMVGLDFLAGLFSSILVIVIGALTVWAYARYSGTLREASGWVDDAVTFLWSNFISPNAGQLGALGGAIQIGEKLSVEEPKAQRVGSRKGGQKGRRRWHGTGERAVEQIEVAVVDDPPRGPSERNDGSVRMSESELNGVEFELGQTSEEQEMTRLHCVASRFVPLFVT
;
A
#
# COMPACT_ATOMS: atom_id res chain seq x y z
N MET A 1 5.95 -13.53 -14.89
CA MET A 1 5.54 -12.34 -15.65
C MET A 1 5.65 -12.71 -17.11
N ASP A 2 4.67 -12.34 -17.92
CA ASP A 2 4.77 -12.40 -19.39
C ASP A 2 4.86 -10.95 -19.91
N THR A 3 5.44 -10.77 -21.10
CA THR A 3 5.78 -9.45 -21.66
C THR A 3 5.46 -9.38 -23.14
N GLN A 4 4.89 -8.26 -23.58
CA GLN A 4 4.73 -7.97 -25.01
C GLN A 4 6.09 -8.08 -25.72
N GLY A 5 6.09 -8.71 -26.91
CA GLY A 5 7.29 -8.91 -27.70
C GLY A 5 7.90 -7.58 -28.13
N THR A 6 9.20 -7.41 -27.90
CA THR A 6 9.93 -6.23 -28.37
C THR A 6 10.04 -6.24 -29.90
N PHE A 7 10.00 -5.06 -30.51
CA PHE A 7 10.12 -4.82 -31.96
C PHE A 7 8.94 -5.31 -32.81
N ASP A 8 7.70 -5.22 -32.29
CA ASP A 8 6.52 -5.22 -33.14
C ASP A 8 6.40 -3.91 -33.97
N SER A 9 5.47 -3.85 -34.92
CA SER A 9 5.31 -2.72 -35.85
C SER A 9 4.49 -1.54 -35.31
N GLN A 10 4.10 -1.56 -34.04
CA GLN A 10 3.26 -0.54 -33.39
C GLN A 10 3.95 0.14 -32.21
N SER A 11 4.86 -0.57 -31.54
CA SER A 11 5.62 -0.13 -30.38
C SER A 11 6.90 0.60 -30.79
N THR A 12 7.27 1.66 -30.06
CA THR A 12 8.56 2.33 -30.29
C THR A 12 9.71 1.56 -29.65
N VAL A 13 10.94 1.87 -30.06
CA VAL A 13 12.16 1.34 -29.42
C VAL A 13 12.20 1.67 -27.92
N LYS A 14 11.65 2.83 -27.52
CA LYS A 14 11.50 3.22 -26.11
C LYS A 14 10.55 2.29 -25.36
N ASP A 15 9.40 1.96 -25.94
CA ASP A 15 8.41 1.08 -25.28
C ASP A 15 8.99 -0.32 -25.08
N CYS A 16 9.68 -0.83 -26.12
CA CYS A 16 10.41 -2.09 -26.08
C CYS A 16 11.48 -2.11 -24.97
N ALA A 17 12.32 -1.07 -24.91
CA ALA A 17 13.34 -0.94 -23.88
C ALA A 17 12.73 -0.79 -22.47
N THR A 18 11.60 -0.08 -22.34
CA THR A 18 10.87 0.14 -21.08
C THR A 18 10.29 -1.17 -20.54
N ILE A 19 9.62 -1.97 -21.38
CA ILE A 19 9.04 -3.26 -20.99
C ILE A 19 10.15 -4.24 -20.57
N PHE A 20 11.25 -4.27 -21.34
CA PHE A 20 12.40 -5.13 -21.03
C PHE A 20 13.14 -4.67 -19.76
N ALA A 21 13.26 -3.36 -19.51
CA ALA A 21 13.80 -2.79 -18.29
C ALA A 21 12.99 -3.17 -17.05
N LEU A 22 11.67 -2.93 -17.10
CA LEU A 22 10.75 -3.22 -16.00
C LEU A 22 10.75 -4.72 -15.67
N SER A 23 10.68 -5.59 -16.68
CA SER A 23 10.75 -7.05 -16.43
C SER A 23 12.08 -7.46 -15.78
N THR A 24 13.22 -6.92 -16.23
CA THR A 24 14.55 -7.26 -15.70
C THR A 24 14.80 -6.72 -14.29
N MET A 25 14.34 -5.51 -13.96
CA MET A 25 14.47 -4.95 -12.61
C MET A 25 13.56 -5.64 -11.60
N VAL A 26 12.37 -6.10 -12.02
CA VAL A 26 11.36 -6.72 -11.14
C VAL A 26 11.58 -8.24 -10.98
N SER A 27 12.10 -8.93 -11.99
CA SER A 27 12.34 -10.38 -11.92
C SER A 27 13.56 -10.77 -11.07
N SER A 28 13.52 -11.97 -10.48
CA SER A 28 14.70 -12.66 -9.92
C SER A 28 15.39 -13.59 -10.94
N MET A 29 14.62 -14.04 -11.94
CA MET A 29 15.14 -14.73 -13.11
C MET A 29 14.54 -14.12 -14.38
N GLN A 30 15.39 -13.52 -15.21
CA GLN A 30 15.03 -12.97 -16.51
C GLN A 30 15.32 -14.00 -17.60
N ILE A 31 14.30 -14.40 -18.38
CA ILE A 31 14.47 -15.29 -19.53
C ILE A 31 14.54 -14.45 -20.79
N TYR A 32 15.73 -14.28 -21.36
CA TYR A 32 15.92 -13.56 -22.62
C TYR A 32 15.75 -14.53 -23.80
N ASN A 33 14.51 -14.59 -24.31
CA ASN A 33 14.10 -15.42 -25.44
C ASN A 33 14.57 -14.80 -26.78
N LEU A 34 15.54 -15.45 -27.41
CA LEU A 34 16.15 -15.05 -28.69
C LEU A 34 15.85 -16.08 -29.79
N LEU A 35 15.87 -15.66 -31.05
CA LEU A 35 15.66 -16.57 -32.19
C LEU A 35 17.00 -16.89 -32.90
N HIS A 36 17.21 -18.18 -33.19
CA HIS A 36 18.35 -18.79 -33.89
C HIS A 36 19.75 -18.62 -33.29
N ASN A 37 20.15 -17.43 -32.82
CA ASN A 37 21.52 -17.20 -32.31
C ASN A 37 21.62 -15.97 -31.36
N ILE A 38 22.74 -15.85 -30.66
CA ILE A 38 23.12 -14.66 -29.90
C ILE A 38 23.95 -13.75 -30.83
N GLN A 39 23.38 -12.59 -31.16
CA GLN A 39 23.97 -11.55 -32.00
C GLN A 39 24.45 -10.35 -31.15
N GLU A 40 25.29 -9.47 -31.69
CA GLU A 40 25.86 -8.35 -30.90
C GLU A 40 24.82 -7.27 -30.56
N ASP A 41 23.78 -7.07 -31.38
CA ASP A 41 22.66 -6.16 -31.09
C ASP A 41 21.83 -6.68 -29.91
N HIS A 42 21.60 -8.00 -29.80
CA HIS A 42 21.00 -8.63 -28.63
C HIS A 42 21.81 -8.32 -27.35
N LEU A 43 23.14 -8.19 -27.45
CA LEU A 43 24.00 -7.78 -26.33
C LEU A 43 23.95 -6.27 -26.09
N GLN A 44 23.87 -5.44 -27.13
CA GLN A 44 23.74 -3.98 -27.00
C GLN A 44 22.42 -3.58 -26.31
N HIS A 45 21.33 -4.32 -26.52
CA HIS A 45 20.09 -4.12 -25.76
C HIS A 45 20.25 -4.34 -24.25
N LEU A 46 21.25 -5.14 -23.81
CA LEU A 46 21.58 -5.31 -22.39
C LEU A 46 22.41 -4.15 -21.81
N GLN A 47 23.00 -3.30 -22.66
CA GLN A 47 23.93 -2.24 -22.24
C GLN A 47 23.29 -1.22 -21.28
N MET A 48 22.02 -0.89 -21.47
CA MET A 48 21.27 0.02 -20.59
C MET A 48 21.24 -0.48 -19.13
N PHE A 49 21.07 -1.78 -18.94
CA PHE A 49 21.05 -2.40 -17.60
C PHE A 49 22.45 -2.53 -17.03
N THR A 50 23.47 -2.67 -17.86
CA THR A 50 24.85 -2.65 -17.38
C THR A 50 25.29 -1.29 -16.83
N GLU A 51 24.83 -0.17 -17.40
CA GLU A 51 25.15 1.16 -16.86
C GLU A 51 24.34 1.48 -15.59
N TYR A 52 23.07 1.09 -15.52
CA TYR A 52 22.31 1.12 -14.25
C TYR A 52 22.98 0.24 -13.18
N GLY A 53 23.36 -0.98 -13.56
CA GLY A 53 24.00 -1.93 -12.66
C GLY A 53 25.35 -1.45 -12.15
N ARG A 54 26.16 -0.82 -13.02
CA ARG A 54 27.43 -0.20 -12.66
C ARG A 54 27.26 0.90 -11.60
N LEU A 55 26.27 1.78 -11.76
CA LEU A 55 25.95 2.80 -10.75
C LEU A 55 25.43 2.18 -9.45
N ALA A 56 24.56 1.16 -9.51
CA ALA A 56 24.08 0.46 -8.33
C ALA A 56 25.22 -0.27 -7.56
N MET A 57 26.29 -0.64 -8.26
CA MET A 57 27.52 -1.20 -7.68
C MET A 57 28.52 -0.15 -7.17
N GLU A 58 28.33 1.14 -7.47
CA GLU A 58 29.07 2.25 -6.81
C GLU A 58 28.50 2.51 -5.40
N ASP A 59 27.20 2.25 -5.21
CA ASP A 59 26.45 2.39 -3.95
C ASP A 59 26.49 1.12 -3.06
N SER A 60 26.90 -0.04 -3.59
CA SER A 60 26.83 -1.34 -2.90
C SER A 60 27.76 -2.41 -3.49
N ASP A 61 28.44 -3.20 -2.64
CA ASP A 61 29.21 -4.39 -3.05
C ASP A 61 28.34 -5.53 -3.64
N CYS A 62 27.01 -5.43 -3.56
CA CYS A 62 26.09 -6.47 -4.01
C CYS A 62 25.78 -6.35 -5.51
N LYS A 63 25.64 -7.47 -6.21
CA LYS A 63 25.20 -7.45 -7.61
C LYS A 63 23.74 -6.98 -7.74
N PRO A 64 23.41 -6.15 -8.75
CA PRO A 64 22.07 -5.56 -8.92
C PRO A 64 21.03 -6.54 -9.48
N PHE A 65 21.45 -7.57 -10.22
CA PHE A 65 20.58 -8.56 -10.82
C PHE A 65 21.03 -9.98 -10.48
N GLN A 66 20.07 -10.89 -10.38
CA GLN A 66 20.30 -12.25 -9.90
C GLN A 66 20.56 -13.22 -11.07
N SER A 67 19.53 -13.84 -11.65
CA SER A 67 19.69 -14.80 -12.76
C SER A 67 19.29 -14.26 -14.13
N LEU A 68 20.18 -14.38 -15.11
CA LEU A 68 19.88 -14.19 -16.54
C LEU A 68 19.97 -15.53 -17.28
N GLN A 69 18.87 -15.93 -17.91
CA GLN A 69 18.73 -17.14 -18.71
C GLN A 69 18.58 -16.72 -20.18
N PHE A 70 19.65 -16.84 -20.97
CA PHE A 70 19.52 -16.82 -22.43
C PHE A 70 18.76 -18.07 -22.86
N LEU A 71 17.77 -17.90 -23.74
CA LEU A 71 17.00 -18.99 -24.35
C LEU A 71 17.08 -18.80 -25.86
N VAL A 72 17.93 -19.58 -26.52
CA VAL A 72 18.05 -19.55 -27.98
C VAL A 72 17.04 -20.54 -28.55
N ARG A 73 15.97 -20.00 -29.14
CA ARG A 73 14.92 -20.75 -29.84
C ARG A 73 15.41 -21.16 -31.22
N ASP A 74 14.92 -22.28 -31.70
CA ASP A 74 15.13 -22.76 -33.07
C ASP A 74 16.63 -22.81 -33.42
N TRP A 75 17.43 -23.39 -32.51
CA TRP A 75 18.86 -23.61 -32.71
C TRP A 75 19.08 -24.66 -33.80
N SER A 76 19.79 -24.27 -34.86
CA SER A 76 19.93 -25.07 -36.09
C SER A 76 21.23 -25.90 -36.15
N PHE A 77 22.12 -25.77 -35.16
CA PHE A 77 23.50 -26.28 -35.25
C PHE A 77 23.86 -27.23 -34.08
N PRO A 78 23.10 -28.32 -33.84
CA PRO A 78 23.36 -29.26 -32.73
C PRO A 78 24.72 -29.98 -32.84
N TYR A 79 25.35 -29.97 -34.02
CA TYR A 79 26.69 -30.50 -34.27
C TYR A 79 27.83 -29.58 -33.80
N GLU A 80 27.55 -28.29 -33.59
CA GLU A 80 28.50 -27.29 -33.06
C GLU A 80 28.34 -27.20 -31.53
N ALA A 81 27.09 -27.06 -31.08
CA ALA A 81 26.73 -27.11 -29.68
C ALA A 81 25.41 -27.86 -29.49
N GLU A 82 25.43 -28.87 -28.62
CA GLU A 82 24.29 -29.74 -28.33
C GLU A 82 23.11 -29.00 -27.67
N PHE A 83 21.91 -29.51 -27.84
CA PHE A 83 20.71 -28.92 -27.24
C PHE A 83 20.75 -28.91 -25.70
N GLY A 84 20.12 -27.90 -25.12
CA GLY A 84 20.00 -27.69 -23.69
C GLY A 84 21.14 -26.85 -23.08
N TYR A 85 21.41 -27.08 -21.80
CA TYR A 85 22.30 -26.23 -20.99
C TYR A 85 23.80 -26.36 -21.31
N GLN A 86 24.29 -27.54 -21.69
CA GLN A 86 25.74 -27.77 -21.83
C GLN A 86 26.31 -27.12 -23.09
N GLY A 87 25.64 -27.30 -24.24
CA GLY A 87 25.97 -26.56 -25.46
C GLY A 87 25.64 -25.07 -25.35
N GLY A 88 24.54 -24.73 -24.68
CA GLY A 88 24.17 -23.33 -24.42
C GLY A 88 25.24 -22.56 -23.67
N GLN A 89 25.75 -23.11 -22.57
CA GLN A 89 26.82 -22.47 -21.81
C GLN A 89 28.11 -22.31 -22.65
N ARG A 90 28.46 -23.31 -23.46
CA ARG A 90 29.62 -23.27 -24.38
C ARG A 90 29.52 -22.08 -25.35
N ILE A 91 28.40 -21.97 -26.07
CA ILE A 91 28.12 -20.84 -26.97
C ILE A 91 28.12 -19.51 -26.22
N LEU A 92 27.53 -19.46 -25.02
CA LEU A 92 27.45 -18.22 -24.23
C LEU A 92 28.84 -17.75 -23.76
N ASP A 93 29.68 -18.64 -23.25
CA ASP A 93 31.03 -18.29 -22.79
C ASP A 93 31.93 -17.85 -23.94
N GLU A 94 31.80 -18.45 -25.13
CA GLU A 94 32.46 -18.00 -26.36
C GLU A 94 31.97 -16.61 -26.80
N ARG A 95 30.64 -16.38 -26.85
CA ARG A 95 30.05 -15.09 -27.26
C ARG A 95 30.39 -13.97 -26.27
N LEU A 96 30.41 -14.27 -24.97
CA LEU A 96 30.82 -13.35 -23.90
C LEU A 96 32.33 -13.41 -23.58
N GLN A 97 33.16 -14.02 -24.45
CA GLN A 97 34.62 -13.99 -24.28
C GLN A 97 35.15 -12.59 -24.60
N VAL A 98 35.83 -11.98 -23.62
CA VAL A 98 36.57 -10.73 -23.83
C VAL A 98 37.87 -11.04 -24.56
N SER A 99 38.12 -10.35 -25.66
CA SER A 99 39.31 -10.51 -26.49
C SER A 99 39.90 -9.15 -26.82
N ALA A 100 41.22 -9.01 -26.64
CA ALA A 100 41.96 -7.76 -26.91
C ALA A 100 41.92 -7.29 -28.39
N LYS A 101 41.30 -8.08 -29.28
CA LYS A 101 41.04 -7.72 -30.70
C LYS A 101 39.67 -7.04 -30.91
N GLN A 102 38.78 -7.05 -29.92
CA GLN A 102 37.45 -6.43 -29.98
C GLN A 102 37.54 -4.91 -29.75
N HIS A 103 36.55 -4.14 -30.23
CA HIS A 103 36.44 -2.71 -29.89
C HIS A 103 36.30 -2.51 -28.36
N PRO A 104 36.88 -1.47 -27.74
CA PRO A 104 36.87 -1.31 -26.28
C PRO A 104 35.46 -1.34 -25.67
N GLU A 105 34.46 -0.74 -26.33
CA GLU A 105 33.05 -0.76 -25.91
C GLU A 105 32.49 -2.20 -25.83
N LEU A 106 32.83 -3.05 -26.80
CA LEU A 106 32.41 -4.45 -26.84
C LEU A 106 33.09 -5.30 -25.77
N GLN A 107 34.29 -4.90 -25.33
CA GLN A 107 34.97 -5.50 -24.18
C GLN A 107 34.30 -5.06 -22.86
N GLN A 108 34.03 -3.76 -22.70
CA GLN A 108 33.35 -3.19 -21.53
C GLN A 108 31.95 -3.79 -21.34
N LEU A 109 31.14 -3.85 -22.40
CA LEU A 109 29.81 -4.48 -22.38
C LEU A 109 29.86 -5.93 -21.86
N ARG A 110 30.80 -6.74 -22.37
CA ARG A 110 31.00 -8.13 -21.93
C ARG A 110 31.44 -8.24 -20.47
N MET A 111 32.33 -7.34 -20.01
CA MET A 111 32.72 -7.27 -18.61
C MET A 111 31.54 -6.88 -17.71
N HIS A 112 30.78 -5.84 -18.07
CA HIS A 112 29.68 -5.36 -17.26
C HIS A 112 28.50 -6.37 -17.22
N ILE A 113 28.23 -7.10 -18.32
CA ILE A 113 27.25 -8.20 -18.29
C ILE A 113 27.65 -9.24 -17.23
N ARG A 114 28.93 -9.65 -17.18
CA ARG A 114 29.44 -10.59 -16.15
C ARG A 114 29.48 -9.97 -14.74
N SER A 115 29.62 -8.65 -14.58
CA SER A 115 29.59 -8.01 -13.26
C SER A 115 28.17 -7.84 -12.71
N CYS A 116 27.18 -7.49 -13.55
CA CYS A 116 25.86 -7.07 -13.08
C CYS A 116 24.91 -8.22 -12.70
N PHE A 117 25.13 -9.44 -13.20
CA PHE A 117 24.31 -10.63 -12.91
C PHE A 117 25.05 -11.64 -12.04
N GLU A 118 24.42 -12.17 -10.99
CA GLU A 118 24.98 -13.26 -10.15
C GLU A 118 25.21 -14.55 -10.95
N ASN A 119 24.20 -14.95 -11.71
CA ASN A 119 24.20 -16.16 -12.51
C ASN A 119 23.79 -15.85 -13.95
N ILE A 120 24.58 -16.31 -14.92
CA ILE A 120 24.27 -16.18 -16.34
C ILE A 120 24.38 -17.56 -16.96
N SER A 121 23.28 -18.00 -17.58
CA SER A 121 23.18 -19.32 -18.20
C SER A 121 22.52 -19.23 -19.58
N CYS A 122 22.72 -20.24 -20.41
CA CYS A 122 22.12 -20.32 -21.74
C CYS A 122 21.54 -21.71 -21.99
N PHE A 123 20.41 -21.75 -22.71
CA PHE A 123 19.73 -22.97 -23.12
C PHE A 123 19.50 -22.94 -24.64
N LEU A 124 19.98 -23.95 -25.37
CA LEU A 124 19.73 -24.11 -26.79
C LEU A 124 18.49 -25.01 -27.00
N MET A 125 17.41 -24.41 -27.47
CA MET A 125 16.15 -25.10 -27.73
C MET A 125 16.06 -25.47 -29.22
N PRO A 126 15.74 -26.74 -29.57
CA PRO A 126 15.53 -27.14 -30.95
C PRO A 126 14.32 -26.43 -31.57
N TYR A 127 14.16 -26.58 -32.88
CA TYR A 127 12.94 -26.17 -33.59
C TYR A 127 11.73 -27.01 -33.12
N PRO A 128 10.56 -26.42 -32.83
CA PRO A 128 9.38 -27.15 -32.34
C PRO A 128 8.67 -28.00 -33.39
N GLY A 129 9.00 -27.83 -34.68
CA GLY A 129 8.38 -28.55 -35.81
C GLY A 129 7.54 -27.64 -36.71
N ILE A 130 7.48 -27.98 -37.99
CA ILE A 130 6.83 -27.14 -39.01
C ILE A 130 5.33 -26.95 -38.73
N LYS A 131 4.66 -27.97 -38.20
CA LYS A 131 3.26 -27.91 -37.76
C LYS A 131 3.02 -26.80 -36.73
N VAL A 132 3.95 -26.61 -35.79
CA VAL A 132 3.84 -25.59 -34.73
C VAL A 132 4.09 -24.19 -35.29
N ALA A 133 5.00 -24.06 -36.25
CA ALA A 133 5.40 -22.78 -36.82
C ALA A 133 4.46 -22.25 -37.92
N THR A 134 3.76 -23.12 -38.67
CA THR A 134 3.00 -22.71 -39.86
C THR A 134 1.49 -23.00 -39.82
N ASN A 135 0.97 -23.70 -38.81
CA ASN A 135 -0.46 -23.99 -38.72
C ASN A 135 -1.19 -22.92 -37.87
N PRO A 136 -2.11 -22.12 -38.43
CA PRO A 136 -2.88 -21.16 -37.65
C PRO A 136 -3.83 -21.83 -36.64
N ASP A 137 -4.26 -23.07 -36.91
CA ASP A 137 -5.17 -23.83 -36.05
C ASP A 137 -4.43 -24.68 -34.99
N PHE A 138 -3.17 -24.36 -34.67
CA PHE A 138 -2.37 -25.12 -33.70
C PHE A 138 -2.83 -24.89 -32.25
N ALA A 139 -3.66 -25.80 -31.74
CA ALA A 139 -4.21 -25.76 -30.39
C ALA A 139 -3.25 -26.28 -29.27
N GLY A 140 -1.93 -26.29 -29.48
CA GLY A 140 -0.97 -26.71 -28.46
C GLY A 140 -0.79 -28.21 -28.26
N SER A 141 -1.24 -29.06 -29.19
CA SER A 141 -1.22 -30.53 -29.01
C SER A 141 0.19 -31.12 -29.00
N LEU A 142 0.49 -31.96 -28.00
CA LEU A 142 1.76 -32.70 -27.88
C LEU A 142 1.98 -33.73 -29.01
N SER A 143 0.95 -34.08 -29.79
CA SER A 143 1.07 -34.95 -30.97
C SER A 143 1.74 -34.27 -32.17
N ASP A 144 1.85 -32.94 -32.15
CA ASP A 144 2.20 -32.11 -33.31
C ASP A 144 3.47 -31.28 -33.09
N ILE A 145 4.13 -31.48 -31.94
CA ILE A 145 5.42 -30.89 -31.53
C ILE A 145 6.50 -31.96 -31.65
N GLU A 146 7.67 -31.63 -32.21
CA GLU A 146 8.80 -32.57 -32.37
C GLU A 146 9.24 -33.20 -31.03
N PRO A 147 9.60 -34.50 -31.00
CA PRO A 147 9.89 -35.21 -29.75
C PRO A 147 11.17 -34.72 -29.08
N GLU A 148 12.16 -34.20 -29.84
CA GLU A 148 13.36 -33.58 -29.27
C GLU A 148 13.02 -32.28 -28.52
N PHE A 149 12.13 -31.45 -29.07
CA PHE A 149 11.61 -30.27 -28.40
C PHE A 149 10.89 -30.64 -27.09
N GLN A 150 10.05 -31.68 -27.13
CA GLN A 150 9.38 -32.16 -25.92
C GLN A 150 10.37 -32.67 -24.86
N GLN A 151 11.44 -33.36 -25.25
CA GLN A 151 12.49 -33.80 -24.33
C GLN A 151 13.24 -32.62 -23.71
N GLN A 152 13.66 -31.64 -24.51
CA GLN A 152 14.38 -30.47 -24.02
C GLN A 152 13.49 -29.57 -23.13
N LEU A 153 12.21 -29.41 -23.47
CA LEU A 153 11.24 -28.69 -22.63
C LEU A 153 11.06 -29.37 -21.26
N ARG A 154 11.03 -30.71 -21.21
CA ARG A 154 10.97 -31.49 -19.95
C ARG A 154 12.24 -31.36 -19.10
N VAL A 155 13.38 -30.96 -19.66
CA VAL A 155 14.60 -30.63 -18.90
C VAL A 155 14.57 -29.17 -18.43
N MET A 156 14.20 -28.25 -19.32
CA MET A 156 14.22 -26.81 -19.06
C MET A 156 13.21 -26.37 -17.98
N VAL A 157 11.94 -26.78 -18.12
CA VAL A 157 10.87 -26.25 -17.27
C VAL A 157 11.07 -26.61 -15.79
N PRO A 158 11.41 -27.85 -15.41
CA PRO A 158 11.76 -28.16 -14.02
C PRO A 158 13.04 -27.45 -13.55
N ARG A 159 14.05 -27.29 -14.42
CA ARG A 159 15.31 -26.61 -14.02
C ARG A 159 15.10 -25.14 -13.65
N ILE A 160 14.07 -24.50 -14.22
CA ILE A 160 13.68 -23.11 -13.94
C ILE A 160 12.66 -23.00 -12.78
N LEU A 161 11.69 -23.92 -12.70
CA LEU A 161 10.53 -23.79 -11.81
C LEU A 161 10.50 -24.75 -10.60
N ASP A 162 11.42 -25.71 -10.50
CA ASP A 162 11.50 -26.56 -9.30
C ASP A 162 11.87 -25.73 -8.07
N SER A 163 11.22 -26.06 -6.96
CA SER A 163 11.36 -25.52 -5.61
C SER A 163 12.80 -25.21 -5.17
N CYS A 164 13.76 -26.07 -5.50
CA CYS A 164 15.18 -25.88 -5.14
C CYS A 164 15.91 -24.82 -5.98
N ASN A 165 15.34 -24.41 -7.12
CA ASN A 165 15.94 -23.46 -8.08
C ASN A 165 15.25 -22.08 -8.07
N LEU A 166 14.15 -21.92 -7.33
CA LEU A 166 13.38 -20.66 -7.27
C LEU A 166 14.14 -19.58 -6.47
N ALA A 167 14.84 -18.70 -7.19
CA ALA A 167 15.46 -17.52 -6.61
C ALA A 167 14.40 -16.55 -6.05
N MET A 168 14.43 -16.32 -4.73
CA MET A 168 13.72 -15.20 -4.10
C MET A 168 14.26 -13.88 -4.65
N LYS A 169 13.39 -12.90 -4.92
CA LYS A 169 13.81 -11.59 -5.42
C LYS A 169 14.59 -10.84 -4.34
N GLU A 170 15.80 -10.44 -4.67
CA GLU A 170 16.64 -9.59 -3.84
C GLU A 170 16.93 -8.25 -4.53
N ILE A 171 16.99 -7.19 -3.72
CA ILE A 171 17.41 -5.83 -4.10
C ILE A 171 18.35 -5.36 -2.98
N ASN A 172 19.56 -4.90 -3.33
CA ASN A 172 20.62 -4.52 -2.37
C ASN A 172 20.97 -5.59 -1.30
N GLY A 173 20.81 -6.87 -1.65
CA GLY A 173 20.98 -8.00 -0.72
C GLY A 173 19.88 -8.12 0.35
N HIS A 174 18.73 -7.45 0.18
CA HIS A 174 17.53 -7.64 0.99
C HIS A 174 16.45 -8.38 0.19
N LYS A 175 15.74 -9.31 0.84
CA LYS A 175 14.68 -10.13 0.22
C LYS A 175 13.38 -9.35 0.16
N VAL A 176 12.84 -9.21 -1.06
CA VAL A 176 11.68 -8.36 -1.35
C VAL A 176 10.39 -9.16 -1.20
N THR A 177 9.49 -8.67 -0.33
CA THR A 177 8.13 -9.23 -0.19
C THR A 177 7.23 -8.81 -1.35
N CYS A 178 6.13 -9.54 -1.56
CA CYS A 178 5.15 -9.21 -2.61
C CYS A 178 4.52 -7.82 -2.45
N ARG A 179 4.47 -7.27 -1.23
CA ARG A 179 3.96 -5.91 -0.97
C ARG A 179 4.96 -4.86 -1.44
N GLU A 180 6.23 -5.01 -1.07
CA GLU A 180 7.30 -4.09 -1.48
C GLU A 180 7.52 -4.14 -2.99
N LEU A 181 7.43 -5.33 -3.61
CA LEU A 181 7.58 -5.50 -5.06
C LEU A 181 6.59 -4.64 -5.86
N VAL A 182 5.38 -4.44 -5.35
CA VAL A 182 4.37 -3.56 -5.95
C VAL A 182 4.75 -2.07 -5.80
N GLU A 183 5.35 -1.66 -4.69
CA GLU A 183 5.84 -0.28 -4.52
C GLU A 183 7.07 0.01 -5.39
N TYR A 184 8.01 -0.94 -5.53
CA TYR A 184 9.08 -0.85 -6.54
C TYR A 184 8.51 -0.74 -7.97
N PHE A 185 7.49 -1.53 -8.30
CA PHE A 185 6.86 -1.49 -9.63
C PHE A 185 6.24 -0.12 -9.94
N LYS A 186 5.51 0.47 -8.98
CA LYS A 186 4.98 1.84 -9.08
C LYS A 186 6.09 2.88 -9.22
N ALA A 187 7.14 2.76 -8.38
CA ALA A 187 8.27 3.68 -8.38
C ALA A 187 8.98 3.67 -9.74
N TYR A 188 9.31 2.50 -10.29
CA TYR A 188 9.90 2.39 -11.63
C TYR A 188 8.96 2.95 -12.72
N MET A 189 7.65 2.64 -12.66
CA MET A 189 6.70 3.14 -13.66
C MET A 189 6.57 4.67 -13.67
N LYS A 190 6.63 5.34 -12.50
CA LYS A 190 6.67 6.81 -12.38
C LYS A 190 7.85 7.43 -13.14
N ILE A 191 8.98 6.72 -13.27
CA ILE A 191 10.14 7.17 -14.04
C ILE A 191 9.91 7.04 -15.55
N PHE A 192 9.49 5.84 -16.00
CA PHE A 192 9.31 5.54 -17.42
C PHE A 192 8.11 6.24 -18.06
N GLN A 193 7.21 6.84 -17.26
CA GLN A 193 6.14 7.74 -17.70
C GLN A 193 6.64 9.09 -18.25
N GLY A 194 7.92 9.45 -18.07
CA GLY A 194 8.54 10.62 -18.73
C GLY A 194 8.52 10.52 -20.26
N GLN A 195 8.76 11.63 -20.98
CA GLN A 195 8.78 11.60 -22.45
C GLN A 195 10.02 10.85 -23.00
N ASP A 196 11.17 11.02 -22.38
CA ASP A 196 12.43 10.37 -22.77
C ASP A 196 12.63 8.98 -22.10
N LEU A 197 13.67 8.26 -22.52
CA LEU A 197 14.20 7.13 -21.74
C LEU A 197 14.97 7.69 -20.53
N PRO A 198 14.68 7.23 -19.29
CA PRO A 198 15.28 7.82 -18.11
C PRO A 198 16.76 7.47 -17.98
N GLU A 199 17.56 8.44 -17.54
CA GLU A 199 18.98 8.20 -17.24
C GLU A 199 19.14 7.11 -16.15
N PRO A 200 20.16 6.24 -16.25
CA PRO A 200 20.48 5.25 -15.22
C PRO A 200 20.59 5.81 -13.79
N LYS A 201 21.01 7.08 -13.63
CA LYS A 201 21.03 7.79 -12.34
C LYS A 201 19.63 8.02 -11.76
N SER A 202 18.66 8.37 -12.60
CA SER A 202 17.26 8.57 -12.19
C SER A 202 16.64 7.25 -11.74
N MET A 203 16.96 6.14 -12.44
CA MET A 203 16.57 4.80 -12.03
C MET A 203 17.14 4.42 -10.66
N LEU A 204 18.42 4.70 -10.38
CA LEU A 204 19.02 4.46 -9.07
C LEU A 204 18.36 5.32 -7.97
N MET A 205 18.17 6.62 -8.20
CA MET A 205 17.53 7.52 -7.24
C MET A 205 16.10 7.10 -6.89
N ALA A 206 15.31 6.63 -7.86
CA ALA A 206 13.97 6.10 -7.58
C ALA A 206 13.99 4.73 -6.88
N THR A 207 15.01 3.91 -7.13
CA THR A 207 15.26 2.69 -6.33
C THR A 207 15.56 3.05 -4.88
N ALA A 208 16.36 4.10 -4.64
CA ALA A 208 16.60 4.65 -3.32
C ALA A 208 15.35 5.26 -2.68
N GLU A 209 14.54 6.03 -3.42
CA GLU A 209 13.23 6.56 -2.97
C GLU A 209 12.33 5.41 -2.48
N ALA A 210 12.18 4.35 -3.29
CA ALA A 210 11.36 3.18 -2.95
C ALA A 210 11.89 2.40 -1.73
N ASN A 211 13.20 2.15 -1.64
CA ASN A 211 13.83 1.51 -0.47
C ASN A 211 13.55 2.32 0.81
N ASN A 212 13.75 3.64 0.77
CA ASN A 212 13.56 4.50 1.93
C ASN A 212 12.07 4.59 2.34
N LEU A 213 11.15 4.73 1.39
CA LEU A 213 9.70 4.72 1.67
C LEU A 213 9.21 3.39 2.27
N ALA A 214 9.73 2.25 1.78
CA ALA A 214 9.43 0.94 2.36
C ALA A 214 9.93 0.84 3.81
N ALA A 215 11.14 1.32 4.09
CA ALA A 215 11.71 1.35 5.43
C ALA A 215 10.92 2.27 6.39
N VAL A 216 10.50 3.46 5.95
CA VAL A 216 9.61 4.36 6.73
C VAL A 216 8.28 3.66 7.04
N ALA A 217 7.66 3.02 6.05
CA ALA A 217 6.40 2.31 6.24
C ALA A 217 6.52 1.12 7.21
N SER A 218 7.65 0.40 7.20
CA SER A 218 7.95 -0.69 8.15
C SER A 218 8.12 -0.15 9.57
N ALA A 219 8.97 0.87 9.76
CA ALA A 219 9.23 1.48 11.06
C ALA A 219 7.98 2.13 11.67
N ARG A 220 7.14 2.80 10.85
CA ARG A 220 5.85 3.34 11.29
C ARG A 220 4.88 2.23 11.72
N ALA A 221 4.82 1.12 10.98
CA ALA A 221 3.98 -0.02 11.35
C ALA A 221 4.44 -0.69 12.65
N LEU A 222 5.76 -0.74 12.91
CA LEU A 222 6.33 -1.19 14.18
C LEU A 222 5.88 -0.28 15.34
N TYR A 223 6.07 1.03 15.22
CA TYR A 223 5.65 2.02 16.22
C TYR A 223 4.13 1.94 16.52
N GLN A 224 3.30 1.88 15.47
CA GLN A 224 1.85 1.80 15.63
C GLN A 224 1.41 0.50 16.31
N ARG A 225 2.04 -0.65 16.02
CA ARG A 225 1.75 -1.92 16.72
C ARG A 225 2.04 -1.80 18.22
N GLU A 226 3.21 -1.30 18.59
CA GLU A 226 3.64 -1.26 20.00
C GLU A 226 2.84 -0.23 20.80
N MET A 227 2.53 0.94 20.22
CA MET A 227 1.64 1.91 20.85
C MET A 227 0.20 1.38 21.01
N GLU A 228 -0.33 0.60 20.06
CA GLU A 228 -1.66 -0.01 20.19
C GLU A 228 -1.67 -1.10 21.29
N GLU A 229 -0.61 -1.90 21.41
CA GLU A 229 -0.44 -2.89 22.49
C GLU A 229 -0.38 -2.25 23.89
N ILE A 230 0.08 -0.99 24.00
CA ILE A 230 0.23 -0.25 25.27
C ILE A 230 -1.01 0.61 25.59
N CYS A 231 -1.47 1.43 24.64
CA CYS A 231 -2.48 2.47 24.88
C CYS A 231 -3.73 2.39 23.97
N GLY A 232 -3.82 1.37 23.12
CA GLY A 232 -4.94 1.08 22.23
C GLY A 232 -6.28 0.84 22.93
N GLY A 233 -7.35 0.67 22.15
CA GLY A 233 -8.74 0.73 22.63
C GLY A 233 -9.02 0.03 23.98
N ASP A 234 -8.63 -1.26 24.08
CA ASP A 234 -8.94 -2.15 25.20
C ASP A 234 -8.13 -1.87 26.49
N THR A 235 -7.06 -1.08 26.42
CA THR A 235 -6.14 -0.90 27.57
C THR A 235 -6.62 0.18 28.55
N PRO A 236 -6.33 0.08 29.86
CA PRO A 236 -6.72 1.11 30.83
C PRO A 236 -6.02 2.45 30.58
N TYR A 237 -6.56 3.52 31.19
CA TYR A 237 -5.92 4.84 31.17
C TYR A 237 -4.52 4.80 31.82
N MET A 238 -3.52 5.31 31.09
CA MET A 238 -2.14 5.50 31.54
C MET A 238 -1.90 6.99 31.83
N SER A 239 -1.04 7.36 32.80
CA SER A 239 -0.75 8.78 33.01
C SER A 239 0.05 9.37 31.85
N THR A 240 -0.05 10.68 31.65
CA THR A 240 0.64 11.39 30.55
C THR A 240 2.16 11.23 30.58
N ASN A 241 2.76 11.09 31.77
CA ASN A 241 4.20 10.92 31.93
C ASN A 241 4.63 9.49 31.55
N GLU A 242 3.93 8.48 32.05
CA GLU A 242 4.17 7.07 31.69
C GLU A 242 3.97 6.85 30.18
N LEU A 243 2.92 7.45 29.60
CA LEU A 243 2.66 7.38 28.16
C LEU A 243 3.77 8.05 27.33
N LEU A 244 4.33 9.15 27.81
CA LEU A 244 5.48 9.82 27.17
C LEU A 244 6.73 8.94 27.24
N GLU A 245 7.00 8.30 28.38
CA GLU A 245 8.12 7.35 28.52
C GLU A 245 7.98 6.16 27.58
N GLN A 246 6.78 5.55 27.49
CA GLN A 246 6.52 4.46 26.55
C GLN A 246 6.63 4.90 25.09
N HIS A 247 6.08 6.07 24.74
CA HIS A 247 6.23 6.65 23.41
C HIS A 247 7.71 6.83 23.03
N GLN A 248 8.55 7.34 23.93
CA GLN A 248 9.98 7.51 23.66
C GLN A 248 10.69 6.17 23.45
N LEU A 249 10.30 5.09 24.14
CA LEU A 249 10.82 3.75 23.87
C LEU A 249 10.43 3.26 22.47
N CYS A 250 9.13 3.28 22.13
CA CYS A 250 8.65 2.86 20.81
C CYS A 250 9.20 3.72 19.66
N LYS A 251 9.38 5.04 19.87
CA LYS A 251 10.01 5.97 18.91
C LYS A 251 11.47 5.59 18.67
N ASN A 252 12.25 5.33 19.73
CA ASN A 252 13.64 4.88 19.59
C ASN A 252 13.75 3.51 18.90
N ASP A 253 12.84 2.58 19.16
CA ASP A 253 12.86 1.24 18.57
C ASP A 253 12.46 1.25 17.09
N ALA A 254 11.49 2.08 16.69
CA ALA A 254 11.16 2.33 15.29
C ALA A 254 12.30 3.05 14.53
N ILE A 255 12.94 4.05 15.14
CA ILE A 255 14.12 4.73 14.57
C ILE A 255 15.29 3.73 14.41
N ARG A 256 15.47 2.81 15.37
CA ARG A 256 16.48 1.75 15.30
C ARG A 256 16.20 0.80 14.14
N GLU A 257 14.95 0.39 13.92
CA GLU A 257 14.55 -0.45 12.78
C GLU A 257 14.79 0.27 11.43
N PHE A 258 14.39 1.53 11.31
CA PHE A 258 14.67 2.33 10.11
C PHE A 258 16.18 2.45 9.83
N ARG A 259 17.00 2.70 10.86
CA ARG A 259 18.47 2.84 10.72
C ARG A 259 19.14 1.51 10.38
N ASN A 260 18.71 0.40 10.98
CA ASN A 260 19.24 -0.94 10.72
C ASN A 260 18.88 -1.49 9.32
N THR A 261 17.75 -1.06 8.76
CA THR A 261 17.31 -1.46 7.42
C THR A 261 18.32 -1.01 6.35
N ARG A 262 18.81 -1.91 5.51
CA ARG A 262 19.67 -1.57 4.35
C ARG A 262 18.89 -0.74 3.34
N LYS A 263 19.47 0.36 2.88
CA LYS A 263 18.86 1.34 1.95
C LYS A 263 19.91 1.79 0.92
N MET A 264 19.46 2.28 -0.23
CA MET A 264 20.31 2.88 -1.28
C MET A 264 20.26 4.42 -1.20
N GLY A 265 21.17 5.10 -1.90
CA GLY A 265 21.28 6.57 -1.95
C GLY A 265 22.14 7.18 -0.83
N GLY A 266 22.84 6.36 -0.05
CA GLY A 266 23.70 6.81 1.04
C GLY A 266 22.98 7.36 2.28
N VAL A 267 23.78 7.81 3.25
CA VAL A 267 23.26 8.28 4.56
C VAL A 267 22.57 9.63 4.42
N GLU A 268 23.12 10.58 3.66
CA GLU A 268 22.59 11.94 3.53
C GLU A 268 21.17 11.97 2.94
N TYR A 269 20.92 11.16 1.90
CA TYR A 269 19.56 11.02 1.33
C TYR A 269 18.59 10.36 2.32
N SER A 270 19.08 9.41 3.14
CA SER A 270 18.27 8.73 4.15
C SER A 270 17.82 9.65 5.31
N VAL A 271 18.48 10.80 5.55
CA VAL A 271 18.12 11.72 6.64
C VAL A 271 16.73 12.32 6.42
N GLN A 272 16.39 12.74 5.20
CA GLN A 272 15.11 13.37 4.89
C GLN A 272 13.90 12.44 5.12
N PHE A 273 14.13 11.12 5.03
CA PHE A 273 13.12 10.11 5.33
C PHE A 273 13.05 9.77 6.83
N LEU A 274 14.17 9.91 7.56
CA LEU A 274 14.19 9.80 9.01
C LEU A 274 13.46 10.99 9.67
N GLU A 275 13.70 12.21 9.22
CA GLU A 275 12.99 13.42 9.69
C GLU A 275 11.47 13.25 9.51
N ARG A 276 11.03 12.85 8.30
CA ARG A 276 9.61 12.55 8.04
C ARG A 276 9.05 11.43 8.91
N LEU A 277 9.83 10.37 9.19
CA LEU A 277 9.42 9.30 10.11
C LEU A 277 9.26 9.82 11.55
N GLU A 278 10.15 10.69 12.01
CA GLU A 278 10.09 11.29 13.33
C GLU A 278 8.89 12.24 13.49
N ASP A 279 8.55 13.00 12.45
CA ASP A 279 7.33 13.83 12.34
C ASP A 279 6.06 12.96 12.32
N GLU A 280 5.98 11.95 11.43
CA GLU A 280 4.83 11.04 11.35
C GLU A 280 4.58 10.30 12.67
N ILE A 281 5.65 9.93 13.40
CA ILE A 281 5.55 9.33 14.74
C ILE A 281 4.97 10.32 15.77
N GLU A 282 5.32 11.61 15.69
CA GLU A 282 4.80 12.65 16.59
C GLU A 282 3.31 12.95 16.31
N GLU A 283 2.89 13.00 15.03
CA GLU A 283 1.46 13.10 14.66
C GLU A 283 0.66 11.90 15.19
N ASN A 284 1.20 10.68 15.05
CA ASN A 284 0.58 9.48 15.62
C ASN A 284 0.50 9.59 17.16
N TYR A 285 1.55 10.10 17.82
CA TYR A 285 1.58 10.30 19.29
C TYR A 285 0.51 11.28 19.77
N GLU A 286 0.31 12.41 19.08
CA GLU A 286 -0.79 13.32 19.39
C GLU A 286 -2.16 12.63 19.35
N SER A 287 -2.36 11.71 18.40
CA SER A 287 -3.60 10.92 18.30
C SER A 287 -3.77 9.98 19.50
N TYR A 288 -2.73 9.24 19.86
CA TYR A 288 -2.71 8.36 21.04
C TYR A 288 -2.92 9.13 22.35
N LEU A 289 -2.31 10.31 22.49
CA LEU A 289 -2.51 11.20 23.65
C LEU A 289 -3.96 11.67 23.75
N LYS A 290 -4.60 12.06 22.64
CA LYS A 290 -6.03 12.45 22.59
C LYS A 290 -6.94 11.27 22.95
N MET A 291 -6.67 10.08 22.43
CA MET A 291 -7.42 8.85 22.74
C MET A 291 -7.31 8.47 24.22
N ASN A 292 -6.09 8.44 24.78
CA ASN A 292 -5.87 8.12 26.19
C ASN A 292 -6.54 9.15 27.12
N ASN A 293 -6.42 10.46 26.84
CA ASN A 293 -7.12 11.48 27.61
C ASN A 293 -8.65 11.34 27.55
N GLY A 294 -9.20 10.85 26.43
CA GLY A 294 -10.61 10.46 26.31
C GLY A 294 -11.04 9.43 27.36
N LYS A 295 -10.25 8.37 27.58
CA LYS A 295 -10.52 7.32 28.58
C LYS A 295 -10.71 7.91 30.00
N ASN A 296 -9.97 8.96 30.34
CA ASN A 296 -10.08 9.66 31.63
C ASN A 296 -11.38 10.48 31.74
N LEU A 297 -11.79 11.17 30.67
CA LEU A 297 -13.02 11.97 30.65
C LEU A 297 -14.28 11.12 30.87
N PHE A 298 -14.39 9.95 30.22
CA PHE A 298 -15.51 9.03 30.45
C PHE A 298 -15.58 8.54 31.90
N LYS A 299 -14.43 8.18 32.51
CA LYS A 299 -14.39 7.82 33.94
C LYS A 299 -14.82 9.00 34.83
N SER A 300 -14.41 10.23 34.50
CA SER A 300 -14.74 11.44 35.26
C SER A 300 -16.21 11.89 35.14
N MET A 301 -16.99 11.37 34.19
CA MET A 301 -18.43 11.66 34.05
C MET A 301 -19.34 10.71 34.85
N ARG A 302 -18.81 9.58 35.33
CA ARG A 302 -19.58 8.58 36.09
C ARG A 302 -20.06 9.12 37.43
N THR A 303 -19.19 9.75 38.22
CA THR A 303 -19.53 10.20 39.58
C THR A 303 -20.66 11.23 39.60
N PRO A 304 -20.66 12.30 38.76
CA PRO A 304 -21.79 13.23 38.67
C PRO A 304 -23.09 12.55 38.25
N ALA A 305 -23.07 11.63 37.28
CA ALA A 305 -24.27 10.96 36.80
C ALA A 305 -24.93 10.11 37.90
N VAL A 306 -24.14 9.42 38.72
CA VAL A 306 -24.66 8.63 39.85
C VAL A 306 -25.17 9.53 40.99
N LEU A 307 -24.43 10.59 41.34
CA LEU A 307 -24.87 11.54 42.38
C LEU A 307 -26.17 12.26 42.00
N VAL A 308 -26.31 12.73 40.75
CA VAL A 308 -27.55 13.36 40.27
C VAL A 308 -28.71 12.36 40.20
N SER A 309 -28.45 11.11 39.78
CA SER A 309 -29.48 10.05 39.80
C SER A 309 -29.96 9.74 41.22
N LEU A 310 -29.04 9.73 42.20
CA LEU A 310 -29.35 9.55 43.62
C LEU A 310 -30.18 10.71 44.16
N MET A 311 -29.84 11.97 43.85
CA MET A 311 -30.63 13.14 44.25
C MET A 311 -32.08 13.07 43.72
N ILE A 312 -32.28 12.62 42.49
CA ILE A 312 -33.62 12.48 41.89
C ILE A 312 -34.43 11.39 42.62
N ALA A 313 -33.81 10.24 42.90
CA ALA A 313 -34.47 9.14 43.61
C ALA A 313 -34.82 9.52 45.06
N ASP A 314 -33.88 10.17 45.77
CA ASP A 314 -34.04 10.63 47.15
C ASP A 314 -35.17 11.67 47.28
N TYR A 315 -35.21 12.65 46.37
CA TYR A 315 -36.28 13.65 46.32
C TYR A 315 -37.67 13.03 46.08
N ILE A 316 -37.78 12.03 45.19
CA ILE A 316 -39.03 11.29 44.97
C ILE A 316 -39.46 10.52 46.23
N CYS A 317 -38.50 9.91 46.95
CA CYS A 317 -38.77 9.25 48.24
C CYS A 317 -39.19 10.25 49.34
N GLN A 318 -38.61 11.45 49.38
CA GLN A 318 -38.99 12.53 50.30
C GLN A 318 -40.45 12.94 50.11
N GLU A 319 -40.83 13.32 48.88
CA GLU A 319 -42.19 13.73 48.52
C GLU A 319 -43.21 12.62 48.78
N PHE A 320 -42.86 11.36 48.50
CA PHE A 320 -43.72 10.21 48.82
C PHE A 320 -43.92 10.02 50.33
N CYS A 321 -42.87 10.12 51.15
CA CYS A 321 -42.99 10.01 52.60
C CYS A 321 -43.84 11.16 53.19
N GLN A 322 -43.70 12.37 52.65
CA GLN A 322 -44.51 13.52 53.03
C GLN A 322 -45.99 13.34 52.62
N MET A 323 -46.27 12.75 51.45
CA MET A 323 -47.63 12.41 51.02
C MET A 323 -48.31 11.37 51.94
N VAL A 324 -47.54 10.44 52.52
CA VAL A 324 -48.03 9.44 53.48
C VAL A 324 -48.14 10.02 54.91
N GLY A 325 -47.65 11.24 55.17
CA GLY A 325 -47.65 11.87 56.50
C GLY A 325 -46.56 11.34 57.43
N LEU A 326 -45.46 10.83 56.87
CA LEU A 326 -44.31 10.29 57.61
C LEU A 326 -43.21 11.34 57.75
N ASP A 327 -43.54 12.48 58.36
CA ASP A 327 -42.70 13.69 58.41
C ASP A 327 -41.27 13.43 58.94
N PHE A 328 -41.11 12.51 59.90
CA PHE A 328 -39.80 12.10 60.41
C PHE A 328 -38.92 11.42 59.34
N LEU A 329 -39.51 10.59 58.47
CA LEU A 329 -38.79 9.94 57.37
C LEU A 329 -38.53 10.92 56.22
N ALA A 330 -39.50 11.81 55.92
CA ALA A 330 -39.28 12.89 54.96
C ALA A 330 -38.12 13.81 55.40
N GLY A 331 -38.04 14.18 56.69
CA GLY A 331 -36.92 14.94 57.24
C GLY A 331 -35.57 14.19 57.18
N LEU A 332 -35.59 12.86 57.26
CA LEU A 332 -34.38 12.03 57.13
C LEU A 332 -33.87 12.02 55.68
N PHE A 333 -34.74 11.81 54.67
CA PHE A 333 -34.38 11.98 53.26
C PHE A 333 -33.87 13.40 52.98
N SER A 334 -34.55 14.43 53.48
CA SER A 334 -34.12 15.83 53.31
C SER A 334 -32.69 16.10 53.82
N SER A 335 -32.27 15.46 54.92
CA SER A 335 -30.88 15.57 55.41
C SER A 335 -29.88 14.78 54.55
N ILE A 336 -30.27 13.66 53.97
CA ILE A 336 -29.47 12.91 52.98
C ILE A 336 -29.28 13.75 51.71
N LEU A 337 -30.33 14.38 51.18
CA LEU A 337 -30.26 15.24 50.00
C LEU A 337 -29.22 16.37 50.16
N VAL A 338 -29.19 17.02 51.33
CA VAL A 338 -28.20 18.06 51.66
C VAL A 338 -26.77 17.50 51.69
N ILE A 339 -26.58 16.27 52.22
CA ILE A 339 -25.27 15.60 52.21
C ILE A 339 -24.82 15.26 50.78
N VAL A 340 -25.73 14.78 49.91
CA VAL A 340 -25.42 14.46 48.50
C VAL A 340 -25.10 15.73 47.69
N ILE A 341 -25.82 16.83 47.92
CA ILE A 341 -25.50 18.15 47.33
C ILE A 341 -24.13 18.66 47.84
N GLY A 342 -23.83 18.44 49.13
CA GLY A 342 -22.51 18.72 49.71
C GLY A 342 -21.39 17.92 49.02
N ALA A 343 -21.58 16.62 48.83
CA ALA A 343 -20.64 15.76 48.13
C ALA A 343 -20.44 16.18 46.66
N LEU A 344 -21.53 16.49 45.93
CA LEU A 344 -21.47 16.96 44.55
C LEU A 344 -20.73 18.30 44.42
N THR A 345 -21.00 19.25 45.32
CA THR A 345 -20.34 20.57 45.31
C THR A 345 -18.87 20.50 45.73
N VAL A 346 -18.51 19.67 46.71
CA VAL A 346 -17.10 19.40 47.06
C VAL A 346 -16.37 18.70 45.92
N TRP A 347 -16.98 17.70 45.27
CA TRP A 347 -16.40 17.01 44.12
C TRP A 347 -16.17 17.97 42.94
N ALA A 348 -17.17 18.78 42.59
CA ALA A 348 -17.08 19.75 41.51
C ALA A 348 -16.06 20.86 41.81
N TYR A 349 -16.01 21.35 43.05
CA TYR A 349 -15.02 22.33 43.49
C TYR A 349 -13.60 21.75 43.40
N ALA A 350 -13.35 20.57 43.96
CA ALA A 350 -12.03 19.93 43.93
C ALA A 350 -11.54 19.63 42.50
N ARG A 351 -12.47 19.34 41.57
CA ARG A 351 -12.16 19.16 40.14
C ARG A 351 -11.84 20.47 39.42
N TYR A 352 -12.43 21.60 39.85
CA TYR A 352 -12.22 22.93 39.26
C TYR A 352 -11.01 23.68 39.86
N SER A 353 -10.78 23.58 41.17
CA SER A 353 -9.67 24.24 41.87
C SER A 353 -8.37 23.43 41.86
N GLY A 354 -8.46 22.10 41.66
CA GLY A 354 -7.35 21.16 41.82
C GLY A 354 -6.90 20.93 43.27
N THR A 355 -7.49 21.63 44.24
CA THR A 355 -7.24 21.46 45.68
C THR A 355 -8.24 20.47 46.30
N LEU A 356 -7.89 19.84 47.42
CA LEU A 356 -8.71 18.81 48.10
C LEU A 356 -8.95 17.51 47.30
N ARG A 357 -7.97 17.07 46.49
CA ARG A 357 -8.03 15.82 45.70
C ARG A 357 -8.36 14.56 46.52
N GLU A 358 -7.96 14.50 47.78
CA GLU A 358 -8.26 13.39 48.69
C GLU A 358 -9.77 13.32 49.01
N ALA A 359 -10.42 14.47 49.22
CA ALA A 359 -11.86 14.54 49.48
C ALA A 359 -12.70 14.11 48.26
N SER A 360 -12.28 14.47 47.05
CA SER A 360 -12.92 13.93 45.83
C SER A 360 -12.73 12.41 45.70
N GLY A 361 -11.57 11.87 46.10
CA GLY A 361 -11.31 10.43 46.11
C GLY A 361 -12.29 9.66 47.00
N TRP A 362 -12.51 10.14 48.24
CA TRP A 362 -13.50 9.53 49.15
C TRP A 362 -14.93 9.58 48.60
N VAL A 363 -15.29 10.61 47.83
CA VAL A 363 -16.60 10.68 47.13
C VAL A 363 -16.66 9.68 45.98
N ASP A 364 -15.62 9.56 45.16
CA ASP A 364 -15.54 8.57 44.06
C ASP A 364 -15.59 7.13 44.59
N ASP A 365 -14.92 6.84 45.72
CA ASP A 365 -14.95 5.53 46.39
C ASP A 365 -16.34 5.22 46.97
N ALA A 366 -16.97 6.18 47.66
CA ALA A 366 -18.33 6.01 48.20
C ALA A 366 -19.38 5.81 47.09
N VAL A 367 -19.25 6.53 45.97
CA VAL A 367 -20.11 6.35 44.79
C VAL A 367 -19.86 5.00 44.12
N THR A 368 -18.61 4.53 44.09
CA THR A 368 -18.27 3.19 43.57
C THR A 368 -18.84 2.07 44.46
N PHE A 369 -18.83 2.24 45.79
CA PHE A 369 -19.50 1.34 46.74
C PHE A 369 -21.02 1.33 46.56
N LEU A 370 -21.65 2.50 46.45
CA LEU A 370 -23.10 2.61 46.20
C LEU A 370 -23.51 1.97 44.87
N TRP A 371 -22.75 2.22 43.80
CA TRP A 371 -23.00 1.63 42.49
C TRP A 371 -22.92 0.11 42.52
N SER A 372 -21.85 -0.45 43.07
CA SER A 372 -21.60 -1.89 43.08
C SER A 372 -22.59 -2.68 43.94
N ASN A 373 -23.01 -2.13 45.09
CA ASN A 373 -23.88 -2.84 46.03
C ASN A 373 -25.39 -2.63 45.76
N PHE A 374 -25.80 -1.46 45.27
CA PHE A 374 -27.23 -1.10 45.18
C PHE A 374 -27.74 -0.85 43.76
N ILE A 375 -26.92 -0.37 42.84
CA ILE A 375 -27.37 -0.01 41.48
C ILE A 375 -27.14 -1.17 40.51
N SER A 376 -25.92 -1.71 40.45
CA SER A 376 -25.54 -2.80 39.55
C SER A 376 -26.41 -4.05 39.69
N PRO A 377 -26.77 -4.54 40.89
CA PRO A 377 -27.64 -5.72 41.02
C PRO A 377 -29.10 -5.46 40.61
N ASN A 378 -29.56 -4.22 40.70
CA ASN A 378 -30.97 -3.84 40.56
C ASN A 378 -31.29 -3.11 39.24
N ALA A 379 -30.29 -2.84 38.40
CA ALA A 379 -30.43 -2.08 37.15
C ALA A 379 -31.51 -2.65 36.21
N GLY A 380 -31.70 -3.98 36.19
CA GLY A 380 -32.74 -4.66 35.41
C GLY A 380 -34.18 -4.48 35.92
N GLN A 381 -34.39 -3.99 37.15
CA GLN A 381 -35.72 -3.71 37.71
C GLN A 381 -36.10 -2.22 37.72
N LEU A 382 -35.14 -1.31 37.53
CA LEU A 382 -35.31 0.14 37.78
C LEU A 382 -36.03 0.94 36.67
N GLY A 383 -36.73 0.29 35.74
CA GLY A 383 -37.64 0.93 34.78
C GLY A 383 -37.02 2.10 34.00
N ALA A 384 -37.66 3.28 34.03
CA ALA A 384 -37.19 4.47 33.31
C ALA A 384 -35.85 5.03 33.83
N LEU A 385 -35.58 4.92 35.14
CA LEU A 385 -34.27 5.25 35.72
C LEU A 385 -33.21 4.24 35.25
N GLY A 386 -33.56 2.96 35.25
CA GLY A 386 -32.76 1.89 34.63
C GLY A 386 -32.48 2.17 33.14
N GLY A 387 -33.43 2.77 32.41
CA GLY A 387 -33.24 3.23 31.03
C GLY A 387 -32.18 4.32 30.88
N ALA A 388 -32.22 5.38 31.70
CA ALA A 388 -31.21 6.43 31.69
C ALA A 388 -29.82 5.91 32.13
N ILE A 389 -29.79 5.01 33.12
CA ILE A 389 -28.57 4.38 33.63
C ILE A 389 -27.98 3.41 32.59
N GLN A 390 -28.81 2.62 31.89
CA GLN A 390 -28.38 1.79 30.75
C GLN A 390 -28.00 2.61 29.51
N ILE A 391 -28.48 3.85 29.35
CA ILE A 391 -27.96 4.77 28.33
C ILE A 391 -26.55 5.22 28.73
N GLY A 392 -26.30 5.55 30.00
CA GLY A 392 -24.95 5.79 30.50
C GLY A 392 -24.02 4.58 30.33
N GLU A 393 -24.52 3.38 30.63
CA GLU A 393 -23.77 2.12 30.48
C GLU A 393 -23.50 1.80 29.00
N LYS A 394 -24.49 1.95 28.11
CA LYS A 394 -24.30 1.81 26.65
C LYS A 394 -23.38 2.87 26.08
N LEU A 395 -23.41 4.11 26.55
CA LEU A 395 -22.43 5.14 26.17
C LEU A 395 -21.01 4.87 26.73
N SER A 396 -20.86 3.89 27.63
CA SER A 396 -19.57 3.38 28.11
C SER A 396 -19.17 2.00 27.55
N VAL A 397 -20.04 1.37 26.75
CA VAL A 397 -19.86 0.04 26.14
C VAL A 397 -19.95 0.08 24.61
N GLU A 398 -20.55 1.13 24.03
CA GLU A 398 -20.35 1.49 22.63
C GLU A 398 -18.98 2.16 22.47
N GLU A 399 -17.96 1.30 22.45
CA GLU A 399 -16.78 1.52 21.61
C GLU A 399 -17.22 2.11 20.26
N PRO A 400 -16.55 3.15 19.73
CA PRO A 400 -16.72 3.52 18.35
C PRO A 400 -16.13 2.39 17.49
N LYS A 401 -16.96 1.41 17.12
CA LYS A 401 -16.55 0.27 16.30
C LYS A 401 -15.84 0.76 15.05
N ALA A 402 -14.51 0.64 15.06
CA ALA A 402 -13.65 1.08 13.98
C ALA A 402 -14.18 0.50 12.67
N GLN A 403 -14.62 1.39 11.78
CA GLN A 403 -15.48 1.03 10.66
C GLN A 403 -14.67 0.24 9.63
N ARG A 404 -14.67 -1.10 9.76
CA ARG A 404 -13.98 -2.02 8.84
C ARG A 404 -14.41 -1.69 7.41
N VAL A 405 -13.48 -1.10 6.65
CA VAL A 405 -13.66 -0.85 5.22
C VAL A 405 -13.62 -2.22 4.52
N GLY A 406 -14.81 -2.80 4.35
CA GLY A 406 -15.04 -4.10 3.73
C GLY A 406 -16.33 -4.07 2.93
N SER A 407 -16.20 -4.14 1.61
CA SER A 407 -17.29 -3.94 0.66
C SER A 407 -18.42 -4.97 0.79
N ARG A 408 -19.69 -4.52 0.69
CA ARG A 408 -20.62 -5.05 -0.33
C ARG A 408 -21.89 -4.24 -0.57
N LYS A 409 -22.48 -4.49 -1.75
CA LYS A 409 -23.69 -3.83 -2.31
C LYS A 409 -24.99 -4.24 -1.58
N GLY A 410 -25.99 -3.35 -1.52
CA GLY A 410 -27.31 -3.66 -0.93
C GLY A 410 -28.35 -2.54 -1.05
N GLY A 411 -29.05 -2.44 -2.19
CA GLY A 411 -29.83 -1.26 -2.58
C GLY A 411 -31.22 -1.00 -1.95
N GLN A 412 -31.85 0.07 -2.48
CA GLN A 412 -33.24 0.54 -2.39
C GLN A 412 -33.62 1.73 -1.48
N LYS A 413 -34.18 2.77 -2.14
CA LYS A 413 -35.31 3.64 -1.76
C LYS A 413 -35.17 4.56 -0.53
N GLY A 414 -34.90 5.84 -0.79
CA GLY A 414 -34.96 6.94 0.19
C GLY A 414 -35.47 8.29 -0.37
N ARG A 415 -36.49 8.27 -1.25
CA ARG A 415 -36.96 9.47 -2.00
C ARG A 415 -37.50 10.57 -1.07
N ARG A 416 -36.80 11.70 -0.94
CA ARG A 416 -37.40 12.97 -0.48
C ARG A 416 -36.78 14.18 -1.18
N ARG A 417 -37.59 15.20 -1.43
CA ARG A 417 -37.36 16.33 -2.35
C ARG A 417 -37.55 17.64 -1.58
N TRP A 418 -36.64 18.59 -1.76
CA TRP A 418 -36.83 19.99 -1.39
C TRP A 418 -36.48 20.88 -2.59
N HIS A 419 -37.07 22.09 -2.66
CA HIS A 419 -37.13 22.94 -3.85
C HIS A 419 -36.94 24.41 -3.48
N GLY A 420 -36.21 25.17 -4.31
CA GLY A 420 -36.01 26.62 -4.17
C GLY A 420 -35.03 26.99 -3.05
N THR A 421 -34.36 28.13 -3.06
CA THR A 421 -34.15 29.24 -4.03
C THR A 421 -32.83 29.93 -3.60
N GLY A 422 -32.06 30.66 -4.39
CA GLY A 422 -32.26 31.25 -5.72
C GLY A 422 -31.68 32.68 -5.72
N GLU A 423 -30.90 33.02 -6.75
CA GLU A 423 -30.34 34.36 -7.09
C GLU A 423 -29.04 34.89 -6.45
N ARG A 424 -28.26 35.57 -7.33
CA ARG A 424 -27.30 36.68 -7.15
C ARG A 424 -26.04 36.49 -6.29
N ALA A 425 -24.90 36.36 -6.99
CA ALA A 425 -24.01 37.51 -7.20
C ALA A 425 -23.25 37.37 -8.54
N VAL A 426 -23.13 38.46 -9.29
CA VAL A 426 -22.21 38.62 -10.45
C VAL A 426 -21.65 40.03 -10.34
N GLU A 427 -20.34 40.17 -10.40
CA GLU A 427 -19.69 41.48 -10.51
C GLU A 427 -18.48 41.36 -11.45
N GLN A 428 -18.37 42.30 -12.39
CA GLN A 428 -17.32 42.34 -13.41
C GLN A 428 -16.25 43.36 -13.02
N ILE A 429 -15.00 43.11 -13.44
CA ILE A 429 -14.05 44.18 -13.73
C ILE A 429 -13.51 43.91 -15.13
N GLU A 430 -13.53 44.95 -15.97
CA GLU A 430 -13.13 44.96 -17.38
C GLU A 430 -12.35 46.27 -17.66
N VAL A 431 -11.82 46.44 -18.89
CA VAL A 431 -11.10 47.63 -19.40
C VAL A 431 -9.65 47.71 -18.88
N ALA A 432 -8.60 47.80 -19.73
CA ALA A 432 -8.51 48.60 -20.95
C ALA A 432 -7.84 47.93 -22.18
N VAL A 433 -8.06 48.57 -23.33
CA VAL A 433 -7.54 48.28 -24.69
C VAL A 433 -6.79 49.52 -25.20
N VAL A 434 -5.81 49.40 -26.12
CA VAL A 434 -5.55 50.35 -27.24
C VAL A 434 -4.42 49.89 -28.20
N ASP A 435 -4.80 49.79 -29.48
CA ASP A 435 -4.12 50.04 -30.78
C ASP A 435 -2.80 49.35 -31.27
N ASP A 436 -2.63 49.38 -32.61
CA ASP A 436 -1.91 48.45 -33.52
C ASP A 436 -1.67 49.14 -34.91
N PRO A 437 -1.07 48.53 -35.97
CA PRO A 437 0.14 47.68 -36.10
C PRO A 437 1.41 48.52 -36.49
N PRO A 438 1.82 48.85 -37.76
CA PRO A 438 1.53 48.35 -39.13
C PRO A 438 2.75 47.96 -40.02
N ARG A 439 2.47 47.31 -41.18
CA ARG A 439 3.26 47.08 -42.43
C ARG A 439 4.10 45.77 -42.57
N GLY A 440 3.71 44.94 -43.56
CA GLY A 440 4.52 43.89 -44.21
C GLY A 440 5.11 44.36 -45.55
N PRO A 441 5.09 43.60 -46.68
CA PRO A 441 4.60 42.22 -46.95
C PRO A 441 5.78 41.20 -46.95
N SER A 442 5.88 40.04 -47.66
CA SER A 442 5.14 39.27 -48.71
C SER A 442 5.50 37.75 -48.56
N GLU A 443 5.17 36.73 -49.38
CA GLU A 443 4.66 36.52 -50.76
C GLU A 443 3.55 35.42 -50.85
N ARG A 444 3.21 34.97 -52.08
CA ARG A 444 2.06 34.15 -52.49
C ARG A 444 2.33 32.64 -52.42
N ASN A 445 1.28 31.81 -52.29
CA ASN A 445 0.68 31.14 -53.47
C ASN A 445 -0.68 30.46 -53.19
N ASP A 446 -1.40 30.15 -54.27
CA ASP A 446 -2.78 29.64 -54.27
C ASP A 446 -2.96 28.16 -53.86
N GLY A 447 -4.16 27.82 -53.39
CA GLY A 447 -4.55 26.46 -52.97
C GLY A 447 -6.06 26.27 -52.77
N SER A 448 -6.89 26.71 -53.72
CA SER A 448 -8.36 26.73 -53.59
C SER A 448 -9.04 25.36 -53.80
N VAL A 449 -9.69 24.84 -52.75
CA VAL A 449 -10.92 24.01 -52.88
C VAL A 449 -11.94 24.42 -51.79
N ARG A 450 -13.19 24.69 -52.19
CA ARG A 450 -14.36 24.72 -51.30
C ARG A 450 -15.22 23.48 -51.57
N MET A 451 -15.81 22.91 -50.51
CA MET A 451 -17.11 22.21 -50.42
C MET A 451 -17.21 21.79 -48.93
N SER A 452 -18.02 22.43 -48.08
CA SER A 452 -19.50 22.48 -47.99
C SER A 452 -19.95 21.67 -46.75
N GLU A 453 -20.49 22.36 -45.75
CA GLU A 453 -21.04 21.73 -44.54
C GLU A 453 -22.42 21.08 -44.77
N SER A 454 -22.96 20.47 -43.71
CA SER A 454 -24.24 19.73 -43.61
C SER A 454 -24.22 18.31 -44.23
N GLU A 455 -24.84 17.27 -43.65
CA GLU A 455 -25.87 17.22 -42.59
C GLU A 455 -25.65 16.12 -41.52
N LEU A 456 -26.40 16.24 -40.40
CA LEU A 456 -26.95 15.16 -39.54
C LEU A 456 -26.03 14.28 -38.65
N ASN A 457 -25.86 14.78 -37.42
CA ASN A 457 -26.08 14.09 -36.12
C ASN A 457 -26.40 12.57 -36.10
N GLY A 458 -25.75 11.86 -35.16
CA GLY A 458 -26.53 11.18 -34.11
C GLY A 458 -26.28 9.68 -33.83
N VAL A 459 -25.28 9.38 -33.01
CA VAL A 459 -25.34 8.29 -32.00
C VAL A 459 -24.62 8.78 -30.74
N GLU A 460 -25.25 8.65 -29.57
CA GLU A 460 -24.66 9.01 -28.28
C GLU A 460 -23.76 7.88 -27.74
N PHE A 461 -22.63 8.23 -27.12
CA PHE A 461 -21.75 7.27 -26.45
C PHE A 461 -22.18 7.09 -24.98
N GLU A 462 -22.97 6.07 -24.68
CA GLU A 462 -23.23 5.66 -23.29
C GLU A 462 -21.97 5.02 -22.68
N LEU A 463 -21.18 5.81 -21.94
CA LEU A 463 -20.11 5.31 -21.09
C LEU A 463 -20.66 4.60 -19.85
N GLY A 464 -21.09 3.34 -20.04
CA GLY A 464 -21.59 2.48 -18.97
C GLY A 464 -20.52 2.15 -17.93
N GLN A 465 -20.67 2.71 -16.71
CA GLN A 465 -19.81 2.39 -15.56
C GLN A 465 -19.99 0.94 -15.10
N THR A 466 -19.07 0.04 -15.48
CA THR A 466 -19.01 -1.34 -14.96
C THR A 466 -18.15 -1.43 -13.70
N SER A 467 -18.72 -2.00 -12.63
CA SER A 467 -18.10 -2.09 -11.30
C SER A 467 -17.12 -3.26 -11.20
N GLU A 468 -15.93 -3.00 -10.62
CA GLU A 468 -14.79 -3.91 -10.43
C GLU A 468 -15.13 -5.30 -9.83
N GLU A 469 -16.25 -5.41 -9.11
CA GLU A 469 -16.68 -6.65 -8.45
C GLU A 469 -17.02 -7.80 -9.43
N GLN A 470 -17.22 -7.52 -10.73
CA GLN A 470 -17.51 -8.57 -11.72
C GLN A 470 -16.26 -9.32 -12.23
N GLU A 471 -15.07 -8.70 -12.24
CA GLU A 471 -13.85 -9.37 -12.73
C GLU A 471 -13.26 -10.35 -11.71
N MET A 472 -13.26 -9.97 -10.42
CA MET A 472 -12.75 -10.82 -9.34
C MET A 472 -13.51 -12.17 -9.25
N THR A 473 -14.79 -12.18 -9.64
CA THR A 473 -15.61 -13.40 -9.71
C THR A 473 -15.20 -14.32 -10.88
N ARG A 474 -14.66 -13.78 -11.98
CA ARG A 474 -14.13 -14.59 -13.10
C ARG A 474 -12.82 -15.27 -12.73
N LEU A 475 -11.90 -14.54 -12.09
CA LEU A 475 -10.62 -15.09 -11.60
C LEU A 475 -10.82 -16.30 -10.67
N HIS A 476 -11.74 -16.20 -9.71
CA HIS A 476 -12.04 -17.31 -8.79
C HIS A 476 -12.66 -18.54 -9.51
N CYS A 477 -13.32 -18.34 -10.64
CA CYS A 477 -13.92 -19.43 -11.44
C CYS A 477 -12.90 -20.16 -12.34
N VAL A 478 -11.81 -19.47 -12.73
CA VAL A 478 -10.68 -20.08 -13.47
C VAL A 478 -9.81 -20.93 -12.54
N ALA A 479 -9.51 -20.42 -11.33
CA ALA A 479 -8.69 -21.14 -10.35
C ALA A 479 -9.27 -22.51 -9.95
N SER A 480 -10.60 -22.65 -9.91
CA SER A 480 -11.30 -23.89 -9.54
C SER A 480 -11.39 -24.95 -10.67
N ARG A 481 -10.68 -24.80 -11.80
CA ARG A 481 -10.70 -25.75 -12.93
C ARG A 481 -9.40 -26.51 -13.20
N PHE A 482 -8.32 -26.27 -12.45
CA PHE A 482 -7.01 -26.90 -12.68
C PHE A 482 -6.51 -27.86 -11.59
N VAL A 483 -7.37 -28.20 -10.62
CA VAL A 483 -7.15 -29.27 -9.63
C VAL A 483 -8.48 -30.02 -9.51
N PRO A 484 -8.56 -31.38 -9.61
CA PRO A 484 -7.48 -32.37 -9.43
C PRO A 484 -7.28 -33.35 -10.60
N LEU A 485 -6.05 -33.85 -10.81
CA LEU A 485 -5.79 -35.16 -11.45
C LEU A 485 -4.36 -35.72 -11.26
N PHE A 486 -3.87 -35.81 -10.02
CA PHE A 486 -2.61 -36.51 -9.69
C PHE A 486 -2.64 -37.17 -8.30
N VAL A 487 -3.62 -38.05 -8.05
CA VAL A 487 -3.61 -39.03 -6.94
C VAL A 487 -4.24 -40.35 -7.39
N THR A 488 -3.44 -41.18 -8.08
CA THR A 488 -3.47 -42.67 -8.15
C THR A 488 -2.34 -43.09 -9.10
#